data_AF-A0A2R7YAB5-F1
#
_entry.id   AF-A0A2R7YAB5-F1
#
_cell.length_a   1.000
_cell.length_b   1.000
_cell.length_c   1.000
_cell.angle_alpha   90.00
_cell.angle_beta   90.00
_cell.angle_gamma   90.00
#
_symmetry.space_group_name_H-M   'P 1'
#
loop_
_entity.id
_entity.type
_entity.pdbx_description
1 polymer ?
#
loop_
_entity_poly.entity_id
_entity_poly.type
_entity_poly.pdbx_seq_one_letter_code
_entity_poly.pdbx_strand_id
1 'polypeptide(L)'
;MVSWSVAFKKAAAYVGFLIVWVIVGSVIIGAGFLVGGLGVKTGPFNIPVPTMANPLVAVVFIVVGYIVIFLGMMATLFKIMAEITAEEVERRLKTSAG
;
A
#
# COMPACT_ATOMS: atom_id res chain seq x y z
N MET A 1 12.59 9.35 26.78
CA MET A 1 11.26 9.35 26.12
C MET A 1 11.38 10.03 24.77
N VAL A 2 10.93 9.34 23.72
CA VAL A 2 10.84 9.90 22.37
C VAL A 2 9.90 11.12 22.43
N SER A 3 10.36 12.28 21.96
CA SER A 3 9.51 13.48 21.98
C SER A 3 8.34 13.28 21.01
N TRP A 4 7.17 13.79 21.37
CA TRP A 4 5.97 13.74 20.51
C TRP A 4 6.25 14.25 19.08
N SER A 5 7.14 15.24 18.93
CA SER A 5 7.56 15.76 17.62
C SER A 5 8.25 14.71 16.73
N VAL A 6 9.08 13.83 17.30
CA VAL A 6 9.79 12.77 16.56
C VAL A 6 8.82 11.67 16.15
N ALA A 7 7.88 11.31 17.04
CA ALA A 7 6.83 10.34 16.73
C ALA A 7 5.94 10.83 15.58
N PHE A 8 5.52 12.10 15.60
CA PHE A 8 4.75 12.70 14.51
C PHE A 8 5.52 12.72 13.19
N LYS A 9 6.82 13.04 13.21
CA LYS A 9 7.65 13.03 11.99
C LYS A 9 7.74 11.63 11.37
N LYS A 10 7.96 10.59 12.19
CA LYS A 10 8.01 9.20 11.72
C LYS A 10 6.63 8.72 11.22
N ALA A 11 5.55 9.13 11.87
CA ALA A 11 4.19 8.86 11.40
C ALA A 11 3.87 9.55 10.07
N ALA A 12 4.28 10.81 9.89
CA ALA A 12 4.12 11.51 8.62
C ALA A 12 4.91 10.83 7.48
N ALA A 13 6.12 10.35 7.77
CA ALA A 13 6.89 9.55 6.82
C ALA A 13 6.16 8.25 6.46
N TYR A 14 5.58 7.55 7.44
CA TYR A 14 4.77 6.35 7.20
C TYR A 14 3.58 6.64 6.27
N VAL A 15 2.86 7.75 6.49
CA VAL A 15 1.76 8.18 5.61
C VAL A 15 2.25 8.47 4.19
N GLY A 16 3.42 9.09 4.03
CA GLY A 16 4.02 9.29 2.71
C GLY A 16 4.28 7.98 1.98
N PHE A 17 4.85 6.98 2.66
CA PHE A 17 5.08 5.65 2.08
C PHE A 17 3.78 4.89 1.81
N LEU A 18 2.76 5.05 2.66
CA LEU A 18 1.42 4.51 2.41
C LEU A 18 0.86 4.97 1.08
N ILE A 19 0.95 6.27 0.78
CA ILE A 19 0.49 6.84 -0.49
C ILE A 19 1.27 6.20 -1.65
N VAL A 20 2.58 6.06 -1.53
CA VAL A 20 3.41 5.42 -2.57
C VAL A 20 2.95 3.99 -2.84
N TRP A 21 2.74 3.18 -1.80
CA TRP A 21 2.29 1.79 -1.96
C TRP A 21 0.88 1.69 -2.55
N VAL A 22 -0.03 2.59 -2.15
CA VAL A 22 -1.36 2.69 -2.75
C VAL A 22 -1.28 3.05 -4.24
N ILE A 23 -0.38 3.95 -4.64
CA ILE A 23 -0.16 4.29 -6.05
C ILE A 23 0.39 3.06 -6.81
N VAL A 24 1.43 2.41 -6.29
CA VAL A 24 2.02 1.22 -6.93
C VAL A 24 0.98 0.11 -7.09
N GLY A 25 0.22 -0.20 -6.03
CA GLY A 25 -0.83 -1.20 -6.08
C GLY A 25 -1.97 -0.81 -7.02
N SER A 26 -2.41 0.45 -7.01
CA SER A 26 -3.49 0.91 -7.91
C SER A 26 -3.08 0.87 -9.38
N VAL A 27 -1.79 1.07 -9.71
CA VAL A 27 -1.27 0.85 -11.07
C VAL A 27 -1.40 -0.62 -11.48
N ILE A 28 -1.06 -1.57 -10.58
CA ILE A 28 -1.21 -3.00 -10.85
C ILE A 28 -2.69 -3.35 -11.04
N ILE A 29 -3.56 -2.85 -10.17
CA ILE A 29 -5.02 -3.05 -10.27
C ILE A 29 -5.56 -2.48 -11.59
N GLY A 30 -5.14 -1.27 -11.95
CA GLY A 30 -5.51 -0.59 -13.20
C GLY A 30 -5.06 -1.37 -14.42
N ALA A 31 -3.84 -1.91 -14.41
CA ALA A 31 -3.37 -2.81 -15.46
C ALA A 31 -4.26 -4.05 -15.59
N GLY A 32 -4.75 -4.59 -14.47
CA GLY A 32 -5.73 -5.67 -14.44
C GLY A 32 -7.01 -5.37 -15.21
N PHE A 33 -7.53 -4.15 -15.10
CA PHE A 33 -8.71 -3.72 -15.86
C PHE A 33 -8.42 -3.52 -17.35
N LEU A 34 -7.23 -3.03 -17.70
CA LEU A 34 -6.81 -2.86 -19.09
C LEU A 34 -6.62 -4.23 -19.78
N VAL A 35 -5.98 -5.17 -19.09
CA VAL A 35 -5.71 -6.53 -19.63
C VAL A 35 -6.95 -7.41 -19.57
N GLY A 36 -7.75 -7.32 -18.49
CA GLY A 36 -9.02 -8.02 -18.35
C GLY A 36 -10.09 -7.52 -19.32
N GLY A 37 -9.91 -6.34 -19.91
CA GLY A 37 -10.75 -5.76 -20.94
C GLY A 37 -12.04 -5.17 -20.38
N LEU A 38 -12.31 -3.91 -20.75
CA LEU A 38 -13.60 -3.26 -20.51
C LEU A 38 -14.46 -3.46 -21.75
N GLY A 39 -15.62 -4.09 -21.57
CA GLY A 39 -16.55 -4.40 -22.64
C GLY A 39 -17.97 -3.93 -22.33
N VAL A 40 -18.83 -4.04 -23.33
CA VAL A 40 -20.27 -3.80 -23.21
C VAL A 40 -20.97 -5.00 -23.83
N LYS A 41 -21.92 -5.58 -23.10
CA LYS A 41 -22.79 -6.63 -23.63
C LYS A 41 -24.24 -6.16 -23.64
N THR A 42 -25.04 -6.75 -24.50
CA THR A 42 -26.47 -6.48 -24.55
C THR A 42 -27.14 -7.07 -23.31
N GLY A 43 -27.72 -6.21 -22.47
CA GLY A 43 -28.49 -6.60 -21.29
C GLY A 43 -29.98 -6.81 -21.60
N PRO A 44 -30.80 -7.07 -20.58
CA PRO A 44 -32.25 -7.12 -20.72
C PRO A 44 -32.78 -5.82 -21.34
N PHE A 45 -33.80 -5.94 -22.21
CA PHE A 45 -34.39 -4.80 -22.94
C PHE A 45 -33.42 -4.06 -23.89
N ASN A 46 -32.39 -4.74 -24.42
CA ASN A 46 -31.36 -4.14 -25.28
C ASN A 46 -30.59 -2.97 -24.63
N ILE A 47 -30.60 -2.88 -23.30
CA ILE A 47 -29.84 -1.86 -22.58
C ILE A 47 -28.38 -2.31 -22.53
N PRO A 48 -27.42 -1.52 -23.04
CA PRO A 48 -26.00 -1.86 -22.96
C PRO A 48 -25.57 -1.88 -21.49
N VAL A 49 -24.97 -3.00 -21.05
CA VAL A 49 -24.45 -3.14 -19.68
C VAL A 49 -22.92 -3.31 -19.70
N PRO A 50 -22.19 -2.67 -18.78
CA PRO A 50 -20.76 -2.88 -18.63
C PRO A 50 -20.47 -4.36 -18.37
N THR A 51 -19.44 -4.89 -19.01
CA THR A 51 -18.96 -6.25 -18.79
C THR A 51 -17.44 -6.30 -18.85
N MET A 52 -16.85 -7.35 -18.30
CA MET A 52 -15.42 -7.60 -18.38
C MET A 52 -15.21 -8.73 -19.38
N ALA A 53 -14.28 -8.57 -20.32
CA ALA A 53 -13.99 -9.62 -21.30
C ALA A 53 -13.38 -10.85 -20.62
N ASN A 54 -12.54 -10.63 -19.62
CA ASN A 54 -11.95 -11.68 -18.80
C ASN A 54 -11.94 -11.26 -17.31
N PRO A 55 -13.05 -11.51 -16.58
CA PRO A 55 -13.15 -11.12 -15.17
C PRO A 55 -12.14 -11.84 -14.28
N LEU A 56 -11.71 -13.06 -14.64
CA LEU A 56 -10.74 -13.81 -13.85
C LEU A 56 -9.38 -13.11 -13.82
N VAL A 57 -8.93 -12.60 -14.97
CA VAL A 57 -7.68 -11.83 -15.07
C VAL A 57 -7.76 -10.57 -14.22
N ALA A 58 -8.86 -9.80 -14.33
CA ALA A 58 -9.05 -8.60 -13.51
C ALA A 58 -8.98 -8.91 -12.00
N VAL A 59 -9.63 -9.99 -11.56
CA VAL A 59 -9.61 -10.42 -10.15
C VAL A 59 -8.20 -10.77 -9.69
N VAL A 60 -7.41 -11.49 -10.50
CA VAL A 60 -6.02 -11.84 -10.15
C VAL A 60 -5.18 -10.58 -9.91
N PHE A 61 -5.25 -9.60 -10.82
CA PHE A 61 -4.52 -8.34 -10.66
C PHE A 61 -5.01 -7.51 -9.46
N ILE A 62 -6.31 -7.53 -9.17
CA ILE A 62 -6.87 -6.91 -7.97
C ILE A 62 -6.23 -7.51 -6.71
N VAL A 63 -6.23 -8.84 -6.62
CA VAL A 63 -5.67 -9.57 -5.47
C VAL A 63 -4.18 -9.29 -5.33
N VAL A 64 -3.41 -9.36 -6.43
CA VAL A 64 -1.96 -9.09 -6.41
C VAL A 64 -1.69 -7.64 -6.00
N GLY A 65 -2.42 -6.67 -6.55
CA GLY A 65 -2.27 -5.27 -6.18
C GLY A 65 -2.53 -5.02 -4.70
N TYR A 66 -3.57 -5.64 -4.14
CA TYR A 66 -3.86 -5.57 -2.70
C TYR A 66 -2.76 -6.21 -1.84
N ILE A 67 -2.23 -7.36 -2.25
CA ILE A 67 -1.11 -8.02 -1.56
C ILE A 67 0.11 -7.11 -1.54
N VAL A 68 0.44 -6.47 -2.67
CA VAL A 68 1.57 -5.53 -2.76
C VAL A 68 1.38 -4.33 -1.83
N ILE A 69 0.17 -3.74 -1.80
CA ILE A 69 -0.14 -2.63 -0.87
C ILE A 69 0.06 -3.09 0.56
N PHE A 70 -0.53 -4.22 0.94
CA PHE A 70 -0.48 -4.72 2.31
C PHE A 70 0.95 -5.05 2.76
N LEU A 71 1.71 -5.78 1.93
CA LEU A 71 3.10 -6.11 2.24
C LEU A 71 3.99 -4.86 2.30
N GLY A 72 3.79 -3.90 1.39
CA GLY A 72 4.51 -2.63 1.40
C GLY A 72 4.24 -1.81 2.68
N MET A 73 2.97 -1.77 3.11
CA MET A 73 2.57 -1.16 4.38
C MET A 73 3.28 -1.82 5.57
N MET A 74 3.22 -3.14 5.67
CA MET A 74 3.86 -3.89 6.76
C MET A 74 5.39 -3.71 6.76
N ALA A 75 6.02 -3.76 5.59
CA ALA A 75 7.46 -3.55 5.47
C ALA A 75 7.88 -2.15 5.95
N THR A 76 7.12 -1.13 5.57
CA THR A 76 7.38 0.26 6.00
C THR A 76 7.17 0.40 7.51
N LEU A 77 6.10 -0.20 8.05
CA LEU A 77 5.82 -0.17 9.49
C LEU A 77 6.96 -0.82 10.28
N PHE A 78 7.39 -2.03 9.90
CA PHE A 78 8.49 -2.73 10.57
C PHE A 78 9.79 -1.94 10.49
N LYS A 79 10.08 -1.31 9.35
CA LYS A 79 11.27 -0.47 9.21
C LYS A 79 11.26 0.72 10.16
N ILE A 80 10.14 1.44 10.23
CA ILE A 80 10.02 2.61 11.12
C ILE A 80 10.12 2.19 12.59
N MET A 81 9.48 1.08 12.97
CA MET A 81 9.57 0.56 14.33
C MET A 81 11.01 0.16 14.69
N ALA A 82 11.71 -0.53 13.79
CA ALA A 82 13.10 -0.92 14.00
C ALA A 82 14.02 0.30 14.14
N GLU A 83 13.83 1.34 13.32
CA GLU A 83 14.58 2.60 13.45
C GLU A 83 14.33 3.28 14.80
N ILE A 84 13.07 3.37 15.25
CA ILE A 84 12.73 3.99 16.54
C ILE A 84 13.37 3.21 17.70
N THR A 85 13.33 1.87 17.66
CA THR A 85 13.95 1.03 18.69
C THR A 85 15.47 1.21 18.70
N ALA A 86 16.11 1.24 17.53
CA ALA A 86 17.56 1.46 17.43
C ALA A 86 17.97 2.85 17.96
N GLU A 87 17.24 3.90 17.58
CA GLU A 87 17.48 5.28 18.05
C GLU A 87 17.37 5.38 19.59
N GLU A 88 16.37 4.73 20.19
CA GLU A 88 16.19 4.75 21.66
C GLU A 88 17.29 3.94 22.38
N VAL A 89 17.71 2.79 21.83
CA VAL A 89 18.80 1.99 22.39
C VAL A 89 20.12 2.77 22.34
N GLU A 90 20.45 3.37 21.20
CA GLU A 90 21.67 4.18 21.04
C GLU A 90 21.69 5.38 22.00
N ARG A 91 20.55 6.06 22.15
CA ARG A 91 20.40 7.20 23.07
C ARG A 91 20.66 6.78 24.52
N ARG A 92 20.14 5.64 24.97
CA ARG A 92 20.34 5.13 26.33
C ARG A 92 21.80 4.77 26.59
N LEU A 93 22.44 4.09 25.64
CA LEU A 93 23.86 3.73 25.75
C LEU A 93 24.76 4.97 25.89
N LYS A 94 24.50 6.02 25.10
CA LYS A 94 25.22 7.31 25.22
C LYS A 94 25.01 7.99 26.56
N THR A 95 23.80 7.89 27.12
CA THR A 95 23.47 8.50 28.41
C THR A 95 24.10 7.73 29.58
N SER A 96 24.23 6.40 29.48
CA SER A 96 24.86 5.57 30.52
C SER A 96 26.39 5.58 30.51
N ALA A 97 27.01 6.04 29.42
CA ALA A 97 28.46 6.09 29.26
C ALA A 97 29.08 7.47 29.60
N GLY A 98 28.25 8.47 29.91
CA GLY A 98 28.65 9.84 30.25
C GLY A 98 28.46 10.19 31.71
#